data_AF-A0A3M1R214-F1
#
_entry.id   AF-A0A3M1R214-F1
#
_cell.length_a   1.000
_cell.length_b   1.000
_cell.length_c   1.000
_cell.angle_alpha   90.00
_cell.angle_beta   90.00
_cell.angle_gamma   90.00
#
_symmetry.space_group_name_H-M   'P 1'
#
loop_
_entity.id
_entity.type
_entity.pdbx_description
1 polymer ?
#
loop_
_entity_poly.entity_id
_entity_poly.type
_entity_poly.pdbx_seq_one_letter_code
_entity_poly.pdbx_strand_id
1 'polypeptide(L)' 'MTVTAEMVKDLREKTGAGILDCKKALTETGGDMEKAIEYLR' A
#
# COMPACT_ATOMS: atom_id res chain seq x y z
N MET A 1 -0.19 -2.21 13.65
CA MET A 1 0.90 -2.21 12.65
C MET A 1 1.07 -0.79 12.13
N THR A 2 2.28 -0.24 12.14
CA THR A 2 2.57 1.11 11.68
C THR A 2 2.92 1.08 10.19
N VAL A 3 1.95 1.39 9.33
CA VAL A 3 2.21 1.64 7.91
C VAL A 3 3.11 2.87 7.79
N THR A 4 4.31 2.70 7.21
CA THR A 4 5.26 3.80 7.06
C THR A 4 5.05 4.54 5.74
N ALA A 5 5.48 5.80 5.69
CA ALA A 5 5.45 6.58 4.44
C ALA A 5 6.28 5.92 3.33
N GLU A 6 7.35 5.19 3.70
CA GLU A 6 8.18 4.45 2.76
C GLU A 6 7.42 3.26 2.15
N MET A 7 6.67 2.49 2.95
CA MET A 7 5.82 1.41 2.42
C MET A 7 4.75 1.93 1.46
N VAL A 8 4.11 3.06 1.81
CA VAL A 8 3.12 3.71 0.93
C VAL A 8 3.76 4.14 -0.38
N LYS A 9 4.98 4.68 -0.32
CA LYS A 9 5.73 5.11 -1.50
C LYS A 9 6.11 3.91 -2.37
N ASP A 10 6.66 2.86 -1.79
CA ASP A 10 7.05 1.64 -2.50
C ASP A 10 5.85 0.97 -3.17
N LEU A 11 4.69 0.98 -2.51
CA LEU A 11 3.45 0.41 -3.05
C LEU A 11 2.94 1.23 -4.23
N ARG A 12 3.01 2.56 -4.13
CA ARG A 12 2.70 3.47 -5.23
C ARG A 12 3.64 3.25 -6.41
N GLU A 13 4.93 3.04 -6.18
CA GLU A 13 5.89 2.78 -7.26
C GLU A 13 5.61 1.45 -7.97
N LYS A 14 5.13 0.43 -7.25
CA LYS A 14 4.76 -0.88 -7.83
C LYS A 14 3.41 -0.90 -8.53
N THR A 15 2.42 -0.19 -8.02
CA THR A 15 1.02 -0.25 -8.50
C THR A 15 0.63 0.92 -9.38
N GLY A 16 1.30 2.07 -9.25
CA GLY A 16 0.89 3.33 -9.87
C GLY A 16 -0.33 3.98 -9.21
N ALA A 17 -0.88 3.41 -8.14
CA ALA A 17 -2.08 3.92 -7.48
C ALA A 17 -1.83 5.23 -6.71
N GLY A 18 -2.92 5.92 -6.36
CA GLY A 18 -2.87 7.13 -5.55
C GLY A 18 -2.24 6.85 -4.17
N ILE A 19 -1.58 7.87 -3.59
CA ILE A 19 -0.98 7.78 -2.23
C ILE A 19 -2.04 7.38 -1.18
N LEU A 20 -3.27 7.88 -1.33
CA LEU A 20 -4.35 7.60 -0.40
C LEU A 20 -4.81 6.13 -0.49
N ASP A 21 -4.94 5.61 -1.71
CA ASP A 21 -5.30 4.21 -1.97
C ASP A 21 -4.19 3.27 -1.47
N CYS A 22 -2.92 3.61 -1.73
CA CYS A 22 -1.77 2.86 -1.21
C CYS A 22 -1.75 2.79 0.32
N LYS A 23 -1.99 3.92 0.99
CA LYS A 23 -2.05 3.97 2.45
C LYS A 23 -3.23 3.16 2.98
N LYS A 24 -4.38 3.23 2.33
CA LYS A 24 -5.58 2.49 2.72
C LYS A 24 -5.37 0.99 2.54
N ALA A 25 -4.88 0.55 1.38
CA ALA A 25 -4.55 -0.84 1.10
C ALA A 25 -3.59 -1.42 2.14
N LEU A 26 -2.48 -0.73 2.43
CA LEU A 26 -1.54 -1.16 3.47
C LEU A 26 -2.16 -1.17 4.86
N THR A 27 -3.12 -0.29 5.14
CA THR A 27 -3.80 -0.29 6.45
C THR A 27 -4.73 -1.49 6.57
N GLU A 28 -5.52 -1.77 5.53
CA GLU A 28 -6.47 -2.89 5.48
C GLU A 28 -5.78 -4.26 5.44
N THR A 29 -4.60 -4.33 4.82
CA THR A 29 -3.81 -5.57 4.72
C THR A 29 -2.84 -5.75 5.88
N GLY A 30 -2.80 -4.83 6.85
CA GLY A 30 -1.90 -4.89 7.99
C GLY A 30 -0.42 -4.63 7.64
N GLY A 31 -0.16 -3.95 6.54
CA GLY A 31 1.18 -3.68 6.01
C GLY A 31 1.72 -4.80 5.12
N ASP A 32 0.87 -5.76 4.74
CA ASP A 32 1.22 -6.81 3.81
C ASP A 32 1.26 -6.26 2.39
N MET A 33 2.46 -6.22 1.82
CA MET A 33 2.76 -5.57 0.55
C MET A 33 2.11 -6.30 -0.62
N GLU A 34 2.18 -7.62 -0.64
CA GLU A 34 1.60 -8.43 -1.72
C GLU A 34 0.08 -8.32 -1.72
N LYS A 35 -0.54 -8.42 -0.53
CA LYS A 35 -1.98 -8.19 -0.40
C LYS A 35 -2.38 -6.76 -0.75
N ALA A 36 -1.56 -5.76 -0.41
CA ALA A 36 -1.87 -4.38 -0.74
C ALA A 36 -1.76 -4.11 -2.25
N ILE A 37 -0.84 -4.79 -2.94
CA ILE A 37 -0.75 -4.77 -4.40
C ILE A 37 -1.99 -5.44 -5.01
N GLU A 38 -2.40 -6.62 -4.53
CA GLU A 38 -3.63 -7.27 -5.00
C GLU A 38 -4.88 -6.45 -4.72
N TYR A 39 -4.96 -5.79 -3.56
CA TYR A 39 -6.07 -4.92 -3.18
C TYR A 39 -6.22 -3.72 -4.14
N LEU A 40 -5.13 -3.30 -4.79
CA LEU A 40 -5.08 -2.14 -5.70
C LEU A 40 -5.11 -2.50 -7.18
N ARG A 41 -5.11 -3.79 -7.53
CA ARG A 41 -5.37 -4.24 -8.91
C ARG A 41 -6.86 -4.18 -9.22
#